data_AF-A0A428CYM1-F1
#
_entry.id   AF-A0A428CYM1-F1
#
_cell.length_a   1.000
_cell.length_b   1.000
_cell.length_c   1.000
_cell.angle_alpha   90.00
_cell.angle_beta   90.00
_cell.angle_gamma   90.00
#
_symmetry.space_group_name_H-M   'P 1'
#
loop_
_entity.id
_entity.type
_entity.pdbx_description
1 polymer ?
#
loop_
_entity_poly.entity_id
_entity_poly.type
_entity_poly.pdbx_seq_one_letter_code
_entity_poly.pdbx_strand_id
1 'polypeptide(L)'
;MFGYDLKDYEALFDEKLDLLQLVNEKTKLDWQGRLTQTISGKEVYPRPVQDKLPLWIATGGHVESTVKIAQAGLPIVYAIIGGNPRYFKKLIQAYREIGSEAGHASHELKVGAHSWSWIAEDGEQAVKDYFHPTKQVVDAISKDRPHWQGLRYEQYLEQVGPNGAMFVGNPDQVAEKLIRMIEDLGLDRFMLHLPLGSMPHDQVLRAIKLFGTQVAPKVRAYFAMKEA
;
A
#
# COMPACT_ATOMS: atom_id res chain seq x y z
N MET A 1 -12.43 0.03 -21.72
CA MET A 1 -13.35 -0.74 -20.85
C MET A 1 -14.43 0.15 -20.23
N PHE A 2 -14.09 1.26 -19.55
CA PHE A 2 -15.08 2.10 -18.83
C PHE A 2 -15.44 3.43 -19.52
N GLY A 3 -15.05 3.62 -20.79
CA GLY A 3 -15.44 4.80 -21.58
C GLY A 3 -14.75 6.12 -21.25
N TYR A 4 -13.69 6.11 -20.43
CA TYR A 4 -12.91 7.30 -20.08
C TYR A 4 -11.65 7.46 -20.95
N ASP A 5 -11.21 8.71 -21.16
CA ASP A 5 -9.91 9.03 -21.72
C ASP A 5 -8.84 8.99 -20.61
N LEU A 6 -7.67 8.42 -20.91
CA LEU A 6 -6.54 8.36 -19.99
C LEU A 6 -5.97 9.75 -19.67
N LYS A 7 -6.16 10.73 -20.56
CA LYS A 7 -5.74 12.12 -20.34
C LYS A 7 -6.46 12.77 -19.16
N ASP A 8 -7.66 12.31 -18.85
CA ASP A 8 -8.48 12.84 -17.75
C ASP A 8 -8.23 12.12 -16.42
N TYR A 9 -7.26 11.19 -16.35
CA TYR A 9 -7.06 10.32 -15.18
C TYR A 9 -6.98 11.08 -13.85
N GLU A 10 -6.12 12.11 -13.78
CA GLU A 10 -5.92 12.88 -12.56
C GLU A 10 -7.17 13.65 -12.16
N ALA A 11 -7.80 14.31 -13.13
CA ALA A 11 -9.03 15.06 -12.88
C ALA A 11 -10.20 14.15 -12.49
N LEU A 12 -10.29 12.96 -13.08
CA LEU A 12 -11.26 11.92 -12.69
C LEU A 12 -11.02 11.45 -11.26
N PHE A 13 -9.76 11.27 -10.88
CA PHE A 13 -9.41 10.84 -9.52
C PHE A 13 -9.78 11.91 -8.50
N ASP A 14 -9.33 13.15 -8.72
CA ASP A 14 -9.57 14.27 -7.82
C ASP A 14 -11.08 14.51 -7.64
N GLU A 15 -11.84 14.60 -8.75
CA GLU A 15 -13.28 14.85 -8.69
C GLU A 15 -14.07 13.70 -8.03
N LYS A 16 -13.70 12.44 -8.29
CA LYS A 16 -14.36 11.29 -7.66
C LYS A 16 -13.99 11.14 -6.19
N LEU A 17 -12.78 11.51 -5.80
CA LEU A 17 -12.35 11.52 -4.41
C LEU A 17 -13.11 12.60 -3.62
N ASP A 18 -13.24 13.81 -4.17
CA ASP A 18 -14.03 14.88 -3.56
C ASP A 18 -15.49 14.47 -3.38
N LEU A 19 -16.10 13.86 -4.41
CA LEU A 19 -17.44 13.32 -4.29
C LEU A 19 -17.53 12.21 -3.22
N LEU A 20 -16.56 11.29 -3.16
CA LEU A 20 -16.54 10.24 -2.15
C LEU A 20 -16.40 10.80 -0.72
N GLN A 21 -15.58 11.84 -0.53
CA GLN A 21 -15.45 12.54 0.75
C GLN A 21 -16.78 13.21 1.14
N LEU A 22 -17.44 13.89 0.20
CA LEU A 22 -18.76 14.48 0.44
C LEU A 22 -19.82 13.43 0.80
N VAL A 23 -19.83 12.28 0.11
CA VAL A 23 -20.71 11.14 0.41
C VAL A 23 -20.44 10.60 1.82
N ASN A 24 -19.18 10.57 2.23
CA ASN A 24 -18.77 10.10 3.56
C ASN A 24 -19.28 11.04 4.67
N GLU A 25 -19.27 12.35 4.40
CA GLU A 25 -19.68 13.37 5.38
C GLU A 25 -21.18 13.61 5.45
N LYS A 26 -21.90 13.48 4.33
CA LYS A 26 -23.30 13.87 4.22
C LYS A 26 -24.16 12.75 3.66
N THR A 27 -25.36 12.60 4.22
CA THR A 27 -26.37 11.67 3.69
C THR A 27 -27.01 12.23 2.42
N LYS A 28 -27.38 13.51 2.42
CA LYS A 28 -28.00 14.21 1.29
C LYS A 28 -26.96 15.04 0.56
N LEU A 29 -26.86 14.84 -0.75
CA LEU A 29 -25.82 15.40 -1.60
C LEU A 29 -26.40 16.39 -2.59
N ASP A 30 -25.71 17.52 -2.69
CA ASP A 30 -25.80 18.49 -3.77
C ASP A 30 -24.40 18.62 -4.36
N TRP A 31 -24.19 18.01 -5.53
CA TRP A 31 -22.90 17.89 -6.19
C TRP A 31 -23.02 18.25 -7.66
N GLN A 32 -22.16 19.15 -8.13
CA GLN A 32 -22.08 19.51 -9.54
C GLN A 32 -20.82 18.91 -10.14
N GLY A 33 -20.98 17.81 -10.88
CA GLY A 33 -19.87 17.13 -11.54
C GLY A 33 -19.52 17.76 -12.88
N ARG A 34 -18.23 17.69 -13.24
CA ARG A 34 -17.71 17.97 -14.59
C ARG A 34 -17.40 16.67 -15.33
N LEU A 35 -16.73 15.73 -14.67
CA LEU A 35 -16.40 14.40 -15.16
C LEU A 35 -17.20 13.29 -14.47
N THR A 36 -17.93 13.65 -13.41
CA THR A 36 -18.93 12.83 -12.72
C THR A 36 -20.33 13.36 -13.01
N GLN A 37 -21.36 12.60 -12.62
CA GLN A 37 -22.75 13.04 -12.74
C GLN A 37 -23.06 14.13 -11.71
N THR A 38 -23.90 15.10 -12.09
CA THR A 38 -24.55 16.00 -11.13
C THR A 38 -25.56 15.24 -10.26
N ILE A 39 -25.52 15.49 -8.95
CA ILE A 39 -26.46 14.95 -7.97
C ILE A 39 -27.18 16.13 -7.33
N SER A 40 -28.50 16.18 -7.45
CA SER A 40 -29.32 17.28 -6.92
C SER A 40 -30.23 16.81 -5.80
N GLY A 41 -29.84 17.12 -4.57
CA GLY A 41 -30.58 16.84 -3.34
C GLY A 41 -30.91 15.36 -3.12
N LYS A 42 -30.06 14.43 -3.55
CA LYS A 42 -30.30 12.97 -3.39
C LYS A 42 -29.58 12.41 -2.18
N GLU A 43 -30.20 11.44 -1.56
CA GLU A 43 -29.64 10.73 -0.41
C GLU A 43 -28.90 9.47 -0.84
N VAL A 44 -27.79 9.17 -0.19
CA VAL A 44 -27.00 7.95 -0.43
C VAL A 44 -27.15 6.99 0.75
N TYR A 45 -27.73 5.82 0.46
CA TYR A 45 -27.99 4.74 1.40
C TYR A 45 -27.46 3.39 0.88
N PRO A 46 -27.17 2.43 1.77
CA PRO A 46 -27.21 2.54 3.24
C PRO A 46 -26.06 3.40 3.79
N ARG A 47 -26.23 3.96 5.00
CA ARG A 47 -25.14 4.65 5.71
C ARG A 47 -24.21 3.64 6.41
N PRO A 48 -22.90 3.93 6.49
CA PRO A 48 -21.97 3.06 7.20
C PRO A 48 -22.30 3.02 8.70
N VAL A 49 -21.87 1.93 9.36
CA VAL A 49 -21.97 1.80 10.83
C VAL A 49 -20.98 2.73 11.54
N GLN A 50 -19.90 3.11 10.87
CA GLN A 50 -18.93 4.08 11.39
C GLN A 50 -19.42 5.51 11.13
N ASP A 51 -19.10 6.44 12.03
CA ASP A 51 -19.43 7.87 11.85
C ASP A 51 -18.84 8.44 10.55
N LYS A 52 -17.59 8.04 10.24
CA LYS A 52 -16.94 8.27 8.96
C LYS A 52 -16.27 6.97 8.50
N LEU A 53 -16.45 6.62 7.23
CA LEU A 53 -15.71 5.54 6.60
C LEU A 53 -14.22 5.93 6.49
N PRO A 54 -13.27 5.11 6.94
CA PRO A 54 -11.85 5.40 6.76
C PRO A 54 -11.44 5.37 5.29
N LEU A 55 -10.91 6.47 4.77
CA LEU A 55 -10.40 6.58 3.41
C LEU A 55 -8.87 6.55 3.43
N TRP A 56 -8.26 5.71 2.60
CA TRP A 56 -6.81 5.62 2.43
C TRP A 56 -6.47 5.76 0.95
N ILE A 57 -5.52 6.64 0.63
CA ILE A 57 -5.13 6.89 -0.76
C ILE A 57 -3.84 6.15 -1.09
N ALA A 58 -3.89 5.29 -2.11
CA ALA A 58 -2.73 4.55 -2.58
C ALA A 58 -1.93 5.36 -3.60
N THR A 59 -0.60 5.33 -3.50
CA THR A 59 0.30 5.92 -4.50
C THR A 59 1.57 5.09 -4.67
N GLY A 60 2.13 5.10 -5.88
CA GLY A 60 3.44 4.50 -6.19
C GLY A 60 4.64 5.31 -5.69
N GLY A 61 4.42 6.44 -5.02
CA GLY A 61 5.49 7.33 -4.57
C GLY A 61 5.68 8.58 -5.43
N HIS A 62 4.67 8.98 -6.21
CA HIS A 62 4.71 10.24 -6.94
C HIS A 62 4.59 11.43 -5.98
N VAL A 63 5.44 12.44 -6.18
CA VAL A 63 5.52 13.64 -5.32
C VAL A 63 4.20 14.41 -5.36
N GLU A 64 3.66 14.68 -6.55
CA GLU A 64 2.44 15.45 -6.70
C GLU A 64 1.25 14.82 -5.97
N SER A 65 1.04 13.50 -6.13
CA SER A 65 0.00 12.78 -5.39
C SER A 65 0.22 12.89 -3.89
N THR A 66 1.47 12.76 -3.42
CA THR A 66 1.78 12.87 -1.99
C THR A 66 1.40 14.24 -1.43
N VAL A 67 1.71 15.32 -2.16
CA VAL A 67 1.37 16.69 -1.76
C VAL A 67 -0.15 16.86 -1.66
N LYS A 68 -0.90 16.45 -2.68
CA LYS A 68 -2.37 16.56 -2.69
C LYS A 68 -3.02 15.79 -1.52
N ILE A 69 -2.57 14.56 -1.28
CA ILE A 69 -3.08 13.71 -0.19
C ILE A 69 -2.76 14.33 1.18
N ALA A 70 -1.55 14.88 1.35
CA ALA A 70 -1.14 15.57 2.57
C ALA A 70 -2.00 16.81 2.85
N GLN A 71 -2.20 17.65 1.84
CA GLN A 71 -3.05 18.85 1.94
C GLN A 71 -4.50 18.52 2.30
N ALA A 72 -5.00 17.37 1.85
CA ALA A 72 -6.33 16.87 2.18
C ALA A 72 -6.41 16.19 3.57
N GLY A 73 -5.29 15.98 4.26
CA GLY A 73 -5.26 15.31 5.58
C GLY A 73 -5.62 13.83 5.53
N LEU A 74 -5.55 13.21 4.34
CA LEU A 74 -5.98 11.83 4.15
C LEU A 74 -4.83 10.84 4.47
N PRO A 75 -5.11 9.71 5.13
CA PRO A 75 -4.18 8.60 5.25
C PRO A 75 -3.64 8.13 3.89
N ILE A 76 -2.34 7.84 3.83
CA ILE A 76 -1.64 7.47 2.60
C ILE A 76 -1.11 6.03 2.65
N VAL A 77 -1.13 5.32 1.52
CA VAL A 77 -0.50 4.00 1.37
C VAL A 77 0.51 4.05 0.24
N TYR A 78 1.78 3.77 0.54
CA TYR A 78 2.82 3.63 -0.47
C TYR A 78 2.93 2.19 -0.99
N ALA A 79 2.87 2.03 -2.31
CA ALA A 79 3.25 0.79 -2.98
C ALA A 79 4.78 0.74 -3.09
N ILE A 80 5.44 0.05 -2.17
CA ILE A 80 6.90 -0.08 -2.16
C ILE A 80 7.28 -1.26 -3.04
N ILE A 81 7.52 -0.99 -4.32
CA ILE A 81 7.84 -2.01 -5.34
C ILE A 81 9.14 -1.63 -6.03
N GLY A 82 10.13 -2.52 -5.94
CA GLY A 82 11.45 -2.27 -6.52
C GLY A 82 12.35 -1.40 -5.63
N GLY A 83 13.66 -1.52 -5.82
CA GLY A 83 14.67 -0.71 -5.13
C GLY A 83 14.70 -0.86 -3.61
N ASN A 84 15.20 0.18 -2.94
CA ASN A 84 15.36 0.24 -1.49
C ASN A 84 14.18 1.01 -0.84
N PRO A 85 13.40 0.39 0.07
CA PRO A 85 12.28 1.04 0.76
C PRO A 85 12.63 2.37 1.43
N ARG A 86 13.87 2.55 1.90
CA ARG A 86 14.32 3.78 2.59
C ARG A 86 14.22 5.03 1.73
N TYR A 87 14.13 4.90 0.40
CA TYR A 87 13.92 6.04 -0.49
C TYR A 87 12.57 6.73 -0.26
N PHE A 88 11.57 6.04 0.31
CA PHE A 88 10.29 6.65 0.68
C PHE A 88 10.38 7.54 1.92
N LYS A 89 11.45 7.48 2.72
CA LYS A 89 11.55 8.21 3.99
C LYS A 89 11.36 9.72 3.84
N LYS A 90 12.02 10.32 2.84
CA LYS A 90 11.89 11.76 2.57
C LYS A 90 10.47 12.13 2.12
N LEU A 91 9.83 11.25 1.36
CA LEU A 91 8.48 11.48 0.86
C LEU A 91 7.44 11.40 1.99
N ILE A 92 7.60 10.45 2.91
CA ILE A 92 6.77 10.31 4.11
C ILE A 92 6.95 11.51 5.04
N GLN A 93 8.19 11.98 5.20
CA GLN A 93 8.46 13.20 5.98
C GLN A 93 7.74 14.41 5.37
N ALA A 94 7.88 14.63 4.06
CA ALA A 94 7.19 15.70 3.35
C ALA A 94 5.67 15.59 3.48
N TYR A 95 5.10 14.38 3.39
CA TYR A 95 3.67 14.15 3.61
C TYR A 95 3.21 14.66 4.99
N ARG A 96 3.94 14.32 6.06
CA ARG A 96 3.60 14.75 7.41
C ARG A 96 3.78 16.25 7.62
N GLU A 97 4.86 16.82 7.10
CA GLU A 97 5.15 18.26 7.19
C GLU A 97 4.07 19.07 6.48
N ILE A 98 3.76 18.75 5.22
CA ILE A 98 2.73 19.43 4.43
C ILE A 98 1.35 19.29 5.09
N GLY A 99 1.01 18.09 5.58
CA GLY A 99 -0.27 17.88 6.26
C GLY A 99 -0.39 18.71 7.54
N SER A 100 0.70 18.82 8.31
CA SER A 100 0.74 19.67 9.50
C SER A 100 0.63 21.16 9.16
N GLU A 101 1.30 21.62 8.10
CA GLU A 101 1.21 23.00 7.61
C GLU A 101 -0.19 23.34 7.09
N ALA A 102 -0.89 22.36 6.52
CA ALA A 102 -2.29 22.45 6.11
C ALA A 102 -3.29 22.41 7.29
N GLY A 103 -2.82 22.22 8.53
CA GLY A 103 -3.62 22.28 9.76
C GLY A 103 -4.20 20.94 10.22
N HIS A 104 -3.79 19.82 9.64
CA HIS A 104 -4.27 18.48 10.04
C HIS A 104 -3.50 17.95 11.26
N ALA A 105 -4.19 17.19 12.12
CA ALA A 105 -3.56 16.63 13.30
C ALA A 105 -2.66 15.44 12.95
N SER A 106 -1.59 15.24 13.73
CA SER A 106 -0.62 14.16 13.49
C SER A 106 -1.25 12.75 13.46
N HIS A 107 -2.32 12.53 14.22
CA HIS A 107 -3.02 11.25 14.27
C HIS A 107 -3.90 10.97 13.04
N GLU A 108 -4.19 11.98 12.22
CA GLU A 108 -4.90 11.86 10.93
C GLU A 108 -3.92 11.47 9.81
N LEU A 109 -2.68 11.97 9.90
CA LEU A 109 -1.61 11.79 8.92
C LEU A 109 -0.93 10.42 9.02
N LYS A 110 -1.72 9.35 8.83
CA LYS A 110 -1.27 7.97 8.92
C LYS A 110 -0.62 7.49 7.62
N VAL A 111 0.47 6.76 7.76
CA VAL A 111 1.24 6.21 6.65
C VAL A 111 1.20 4.69 6.68
N GLY A 112 0.63 4.12 5.62
CA GLY A 112 0.67 2.72 5.30
C GLY A 112 1.69 2.41 4.22
N ALA A 113 2.15 1.17 4.18
CA ALA A 113 2.84 0.65 3.00
C ALA A 113 2.39 -0.77 2.69
N HIS A 114 2.61 -1.19 1.45
CA HIS A 114 2.50 -2.60 1.09
C HIS A 114 3.68 -3.03 0.22
N SER A 115 3.98 -4.32 0.28
CA SER A 115 4.97 -4.95 -0.60
C SER A 115 4.60 -6.40 -0.87
N TRP A 116 5.25 -6.97 -1.88
CA TRP A 116 5.12 -8.37 -2.28
C TRP A 116 5.88 -9.27 -1.33
N SER A 117 5.32 -10.44 -1.07
CA SER A 117 5.82 -11.26 0.02
C SER A 117 5.53 -12.75 -0.17
N TRP A 118 6.37 -13.56 0.45
CA TRP A 118 6.20 -15.00 0.52
C TRP A 118 6.84 -15.55 1.80
N ILE A 119 6.13 -16.42 2.51
CA ILE A 119 6.58 -16.95 3.81
C ILE A 119 6.49 -18.47 3.76
N ALA A 120 7.61 -19.14 3.98
CA ALA A 120 7.68 -20.59 4.18
C ALA A 120 8.48 -20.90 5.44
N GLU A 121 8.48 -22.15 5.91
CA GLU A 121 9.27 -22.55 7.08
C GLU A 121 10.77 -22.40 6.85
N ASP A 122 11.23 -22.73 5.65
CA ASP A 122 12.62 -22.58 5.23
C ASP A 122 12.79 -21.33 4.35
N GLY A 123 13.70 -20.45 4.77
CA GLY A 123 13.89 -19.15 4.13
C GLY A 123 14.51 -19.26 2.73
N GLU A 124 15.44 -20.20 2.52
CA GLU A 124 16.05 -20.41 1.21
C GLU A 124 15.05 -20.99 0.21
N GLN A 125 14.21 -21.92 0.68
CA GLN A 125 13.13 -22.50 -0.11
C GLN A 125 12.09 -21.44 -0.47
N ALA A 126 11.72 -20.55 0.47
CA ALA A 126 10.83 -19.42 0.19
C ALA A 126 11.34 -18.54 -0.97
N VAL A 127 12.65 -18.25 -0.98
CA VAL A 127 13.28 -17.48 -2.06
C VAL A 127 13.28 -18.24 -3.39
N LYS A 128 13.58 -19.54 -3.38
CA LYS A 128 13.58 -20.35 -4.61
C LYS A 128 12.17 -20.47 -5.21
N ASP A 129 11.19 -20.80 -4.40
CA ASP A 129 9.81 -21.07 -4.84
C ASP A 129 9.12 -19.84 -5.42
N TYR A 130 9.45 -18.66 -4.89
CA TYR A 130 8.72 -17.44 -5.21
C TYR A 130 9.23 -16.73 -6.47
N PHE A 131 10.42 -17.07 -6.97
CA PHE A 131 10.99 -16.43 -8.16
C PHE A 131 10.10 -16.58 -9.40
N HIS A 132 9.75 -17.80 -9.79
CA HIS A 132 9.00 -18.05 -11.02
C HIS A 132 7.58 -17.43 -11.02
N PRO A 133 6.76 -17.59 -9.96
CA PRO A 133 5.46 -16.93 -9.85
C PRO A 133 5.57 -15.40 -9.96
N THR A 134 6.54 -14.82 -9.25
CA THR A 134 6.79 -13.37 -9.30
C THR A 134 7.20 -12.93 -10.70
N LYS A 135 8.12 -13.67 -11.32
CA LYS A 135 8.61 -13.40 -12.68
C LYS A 135 7.47 -13.42 -13.71
N GLN A 136 6.58 -14.40 -13.65
CA GLN A 136 5.45 -14.48 -14.57
C GLN A 136 4.58 -13.22 -14.53
N VAL A 137 4.29 -12.71 -13.32
CA VAL A 137 3.50 -11.48 -13.14
C VAL A 137 4.27 -10.25 -13.63
N VAL A 138 5.54 -10.10 -13.25
CA VAL A 138 6.36 -8.95 -13.65
C VAL A 138 6.57 -8.91 -15.16
N ASP A 139 6.85 -10.06 -15.79
CA ASP A 139 7.03 -10.17 -17.23
C ASP A 139 5.72 -9.83 -17.96
N ALA A 140 4.56 -10.23 -17.44
CA ALA A 140 3.27 -9.83 -17.99
C ALA A 140 3.04 -8.32 -17.89
N ILE A 141 3.29 -7.72 -16.71
CA ILE A 141 3.17 -6.27 -16.48
C ILE A 141 4.09 -5.47 -17.41
N SER A 142 5.31 -5.96 -17.65
CA SER A 142 6.30 -5.27 -18.48
C SER A 142 5.90 -5.12 -19.96
N LYS A 143 4.93 -5.91 -20.44
CA LYS A 143 4.44 -5.78 -21.82
C LYS A 143 3.64 -4.50 -22.03
N ASP A 144 2.93 -4.07 -20.99
CA ASP A 144 2.01 -2.93 -21.06
C ASP A 144 2.57 -1.67 -20.37
N ARG A 145 3.67 -1.78 -19.61
CA ARG A 145 4.26 -0.68 -18.84
C ARG A 145 5.68 -0.37 -19.32
N PRO A 146 5.91 0.71 -20.09
CA PRO A 146 7.22 1.03 -20.67
C PRO A 146 8.38 1.16 -19.68
N HIS A 147 8.11 1.52 -18.43
CA HIS A 147 9.12 1.66 -17.38
C HIS A 147 9.44 0.35 -16.64
N TRP A 148 8.77 -0.74 -16.99
CA TRP A 148 8.97 -2.04 -16.39
C TRP A 148 9.80 -2.93 -17.31
N GLN A 149 10.66 -3.75 -16.72
CA GLN A 149 11.45 -4.75 -17.43
C GLN A 149 11.11 -6.13 -16.89
N GLY A 150 11.28 -7.16 -17.73
CA GLY A 150 11.15 -8.54 -17.28
C GLY A 150 12.10 -8.85 -16.13
N LEU A 151 11.64 -9.64 -15.16
CA LEU A 151 12.38 -9.89 -13.93
C LEU A 151 13.51 -10.88 -14.17
N ARG A 152 14.76 -10.41 -14.02
CA ARG A 152 15.95 -11.28 -13.98
C ARG A 152 16.17 -11.85 -12.58
N TYR A 153 16.85 -13.00 -12.50
CA TYR A 153 17.05 -13.66 -11.22
C TYR A 153 17.92 -12.84 -10.26
N GLU A 154 18.95 -12.16 -10.77
CA GLU A 154 19.84 -11.30 -9.97
C GLU A 154 19.05 -10.11 -9.38
N GLN A 155 18.18 -9.49 -10.20
CA GLN A 155 17.30 -8.43 -9.73
C GLN A 155 16.33 -8.93 -8.67
N TYR A 156 15.80 -10.14 -8.82
CA TYR A 156 14.95 -10.76 -7.82
C TYR A 156 15.70 -10.98 -6.49
N LEU A 157 16.95 -11.47 -6.53
CA LEU A 157 17.77 -11.64 -5.33
C LEU A 157 18.05 -10.31 -4.62
N GLU A 158 18.26 -9.22 -5.37
CA GLU A 158 18.35 -7.87 -4.80
C GLU A 158 17.04 -7.46 -4.10
N GLN A 159 15.89 -7.79 -4.69
CA GLN A 159 14.57 -7.47 -4.13
C GLN A 159 14.24 -8.25 -2.86
N VAL A 160 14.60 -9.53 -2.76
CA VAL A 160 14.37 -10.33 -1.54
C VAL A 160 15.45 -10.13 -0.48
N GLY A 161 16.61 -9.61 -0.87
CA GLY A 161 17.73 -9.36 0.03
C GLY A 161 17.41 -8.33 1.14
N PRO A 162 18.34 -8.12 2.09
CA PRO A 162 18.08 -7.34 3.31
C PRO A 162 17.56 -5.91 3.08
N ASN A 163 17.99 -5.26 1.99
CA ASN A 163 17.64 -3.89 1.64
C ASN A 163 16.58 -3.78 0.51
N GLY A 164 16.15 -4.91 -0.06
CA GLY A 164 15.20 -4.92 -1.16
C GLY A 164 13.75 -4.76 -0.70
N ALA A 165 12.85 -4.46 -1.64
CA ALA A 165 11.47 -4.18 -1.32
C ALA A 165 10.64 -5.42 -0.92
N MET A 166 10.98 -6.63 -1.36
CA MET A 166 10.15 -7.83 -1.15
C MET A 166 10.39 -8.47 0.22
N PHE A 167 9.33 -9.00 0.84
CA PHE A 167 9.39 -9.68 2.14
C PHE A 167 9.27 -11.18 1.95
N VAL A 168 10.41 -11.82 1.68
CA VAL A 168 10.47 -13.25 1.36
C VAL A 168 11.44 -13.96 2.28
N GLY A 169 11.01 -15.03 2.92
CA GLY A 169 11.85 -15.82 3.82
C GLY A 169 11.06 -16.62 4.84
N ASN A 170 11.75 -17.04 5.90
CA ASN A 170 11.12 -17.65 7.06
C ASN A 170 10.46 -16.60 7.97
N PRO A 171 9.65 -17.01 8.97
CA PRO A 171 8.95 -16.07 9.83
C PRO A 171 9.85 -15.08 10.57
N ASP A 172 11.04 -15.49 10.99
CA ASP A 172 11.99 -14.63 11.69
C ASP A 172 12.57 -13.56 10.76
N GLN A 173 13.06 -13.97 9.59
CA GLN A 173 13.60 -13.07 8.57
C GLN A 173 12.57 -12.01 8.15
N VAL A 174 11.31 -12.42 7.94
CA VAL A 174 10.24 -11.51 7.54
C VAL A 174 9.84 -10.58 8.69
N ALA A 175 9.77 -11.07 9.93
CA ALA A 175 9.49 -10.24 11.11
C ALA A 175 10.57 -9.18 11.32
N GLU A 176 11.85 -9.56 11.28
CA GLU A 176 12.98 -8.65 11.43
C GLU A 176 13.03 -7.59 10.34
N LYS A 177 12.78 -7.97 9.09
CA LYS A 177 12.71 -7.02 7.97
C LYS A 177 11.53 -6.07 8.13
N LEU A 178 10.38 -6.57 8.60
CA LEU A 178 9.17 -5.76 8.79
C LEU A 178 9.35 -4.75 9.92
N ILE A 179 9.91 -5.17 11.05
CA ILE A 179 10.26 -4.27 12.16
C ILE A 179 11.15 -3.14 11.66
N ARG A 180 12.27 -3.48 11.00
CA ARG A 180 13.21 -2.48 10.46
C ARG A 180 12.52 -1.49 9.52
N MET A 181 11.67 -1.95 8.62
CA MET A 181 10.99 -1.06 7.68
C MET A 181 9.94 -0.17 8.38
N ILE A 182 9.18 -0.72 9.33
CA ILE A 182 8.23 0.08 10.12
C ILE A 182 8.96 1.19 10.87
N GLU A 183 10.12 0.89 11.46
CA GLU A 183 10.94 1.91 12.16
C GLU A 183 11.57 2.92 11.20
N ASP A 184 12.21 2.45 10.13
CA ASP A 184 12.94 3.31 9.19
C ASP A 184 12.03 4.35 8.55
N LEU A 185 10.79 3.97 8.26
CA LEU A 185 9.79 4.78 7.58
C LEU A 185 8.74 5.39 8.53
N GLY A 186 8.68 4.93 9.78
CA GLY A 186 7.64 5.31 10.75
C GLY A 186 6.25 4.95 10.25
N LEU A 187 6.00 3.69 9.90
CA LEU A 187 4.71 3.25 9.35
C LEU A 187 3.67 2.99 10.45
N ASP A 188 2.43 3.40 10.20
CA ASP A 188 1.25 3.09 11.03
C ASP A 188 0.59 1.77 10.62
N ARG A 189 0.82 1.33 9.38
CA ARG A 189 0.24 0.11 8.82
C ARG A 189 1.17 -0.52 7.80
N PHE A 190 1.25 -1.85 7.83
CA PHE A 190 1.84 -2.61 6.73
C PHE A 190 0.87 -3.68 6.22
N MET A 191 0.75 -3.78 4.90
CA MET A 191 -0.06 -4.79 4.22
C MET A 191 0.87 -5.71 3.43
N LEU A 192 0.81 -6.99 3.76
CA LEU A 192 1.68 -8.01 3.21
C LEU A 192 0.94 -8.71 2.05
N HIS A 193 1.36 -8.46 0.80
CA HIS A 193 0.73 -9.05 -0.38
C HIS A 193 1.27 -10.48 -0.57
N LEU A 194 0.44 -11.48 -0.23
CA LEU A 194 0.83 -12.88 -0.07
C LEU A 194 -0.10 -13.84 -0.83
N PRO A 195 0.32 -14.43 -1.96
CA PRO A 195 1.48 -14.12 -2.81
C PRO A 195 1.19 -13.03 -3.87
N LEU A 196 2.23 -12.56 -4.55
CA LEU A 196 2.12 -12.06 -5.92
C LEU A 196 2.27 -13.22 -6.91
N GLY A 197 1.28 -13.41 -7.78
CA GLY A 197 1.26 -14.51 -8.73
C GLY A 197 0.62 -15.78 -8.18
N SER A 198 0.71 -16.88 -8.91
CA SER A 198 0.01 -18.11 -8.57
C SER A 198 0.94 -19.05 -7.79
N MET A 199 0.50 -19.46 -6.60
CA MET A 199 1.13 -20.47 -5.75
C MET A 199 0.12 -21.57 -5.40
N PRO A 200 0.57 -22.79 -5.07
CA PRO A 200 -0.32 -23.84 -4.58
C PRO A 200 -1.14 -23.37 -3.38
N HIS A 201 -2.46 -23.60 -3.41
CA HIS A 201 -3.39 -23.01 -2.44
C HIS A 201 -3.08 -23.43 -1.00
N ASP A 202 -2.71 -24.68 -0.78
CA ASP A 202 -2.28 -25.21 0.51
C ASP A 202 -1.05 -24.48 1.07
N GLN A 203 -0.09 -24.14 0.20
CA GLN A 203 1.07 -23.34 0.58
C GLN A 203 0.68 -21.89 0.90
N VAL A 204 -0.28 -21.30 0.18
CA VAL A 204 -0.80 -19.95 0.50
C VAL A 204 -1.45 -19.95 1.88
N LEU A 205 -2.30 -20.94 2.18
CA LEU A 205 -2.91 -21.09 3.51
C LEU A 205 -1.85 -21.28 4.60
N ARG A 206 -0.79 -22.03 4.31
CA ARG A 206 0.35 -22.22 5.21
C ARG A 206 1.08 -20.90 5.46
N ALA A 207 1.36 -20.12 4.42
CA ALA A 207 2.02 -18.83 4.52
C ALA A 207 1.18 -17.83 5.34
N ILE A 208 -0.14 -17.80 5.13
CA ILE A 208 -1.08 -17.00 5.95
C ILE A 208 -1.01 -17.42 7.42
N LYS A 209 -0.98 -18.73 7.70
CA LYS A 209 -0.84 -19.24 9.07
C LYS A 209 0.49 -18.80 9.69
N LEU A 210 1.61 -18.91 8.96
CA LEU A 210 2.92 -18.47 9.44
C LEU A 210 2.93 -16.96 9.73
N PHE A 211 2.32 -16.15 8.86
CA PHE A 211 2.17 -14.71 9.09
C PHE A 211 1.38 -14.42 10.38
N GLY A 212 0.20 -15.02 10.53
CA GLY A 212 -0.70 -14.75 11.65
C GLY A 212 -0.23 -15.31 12.99
N THR A 213 0.48 -16.45 12.99
CA THR A 213 0.88 -17.15 14.23
C THR A 213 2.33 -16.92 14.65
N GLN A 214 3.20 -16.45 13.75
CA GLN A 214 4.62 -16.26 14.06
C GLN A 214 5.09 -14.84 13.75
N VAL A 215 4.91 -14.35 12.52
CA VAL A 215 5.42 -13.03 12.11
C VAL A 215 4.71 -11.90 12.86
N ALA A 216 3.39 -11.82 12.78
CA ALA A 216 2.61 -10.73 13.36
C ALA A 216 2.75 -10.66 14.90
N PRO A 217 2.73 -11.78 15.65
CA PRO A 217 3.01 -11.74 17.09
C PRO A 217 4.41 -11.22 17.43
N LYS A 218 5.46 -11.64 16.72
CA LYS A 218 6.83 -11.15 16.94
C LYS A 218 6.94 -9.63 16.75
N VAL A 219 6.35 -9.12 15.66
CA VAL A 219 6.34 -7.69 15.33
C VAL A 219 5.56 -6.89 16.38
N ARG A 220 4.37 -7.37 16.78
CA ARG A 220 3.56 -6.71 17.83
C ARG A 220 4.26 -6.71 19.18
N ALA A 221 4.88 -7.83 19.57
CA ALA A 221 5.62 -7.92 20.82
C ALA A 221 6.79 -6.93 20.86
N TYR A 222 7.53 -6.80 19.75
CA TYR A 222 8.61 -5.83 19.63
C TYR A 222 8.14 -4.39 19.88
N PHE A 223 7.06 -3.95 19.21
CA PHE A 223 6.57 -2.58 19.38
C PHE A 223 5.90 -2.35 20.74
N ALA A 224 5.20 -3.35 21.29
CA ALA A 224 4.64 -3.26 22.64
C ALA A 224 5.72 -3.09 23.72
N MET A 225 6.88 -3.76 23.58
CA MET A 225 8.01 -3.61 24.49
C MET A 225 8.71 -2.25 24.36
N LYS A 226 8.67 -1.65 23.17
CA LYS A 226 9.31 -0.35 22.90
C LYS A 226 8.49 0.83 23.46
N GLU A 227 7.17 0.66 23.56
CA GLU A 227 6.25 1.67 24.10
C GLU A 227 6.10 1.61 25.63
N ALA A 228 6.60 0.54 26.27
CA ALA A 228 6.59 0.33 27.72
C ALA A 228 7.77 1.02 28.42
#